data_AF-A0A965QZ27-F1
#
_entry.id   AF-A0A965QZ27-F1
#
_cell.length_a   1.000
_cell.length_b   1.000
_cell.length_c   1.000
_cell.angle_alpha   90.00
_cell.angle_beta   90.00
_cell.angle_gamma   90.00
#
_symmetry.space_group_name_H-M   'P 1'
#
loop_
_entity.id
_entity.type
_entity.pdbx_description
1 polymer ?
#
loop_
_entity_poly.entity_id
_entity_poly.type
_entity_poly.pdbx_seq_one_letter_code
_entity_poly.pdbx_strand_id
1 'polypeptide(L)'
;DSDQSLSVLKTTKIDKLEDLAGKTVGVDTASTGDIYATENTAKLKIAKISRYEGLAPAMLDLAAGRIDGYISDIPAVEYYIKDKPQYRVVARIPTNERYSFMFAKNFADAAKINDILTALKKEGFIAATHKKWFGSTPPDSSSTVKVMDVPKL
;
A
#
# COMPACT_ATOMS: atom_id res chain seq x y z
N ASP A 1 -8.50 -0.25 -3.02
CA ASP A 1 -7.63 -1.43 -3.05
C ASP A 1 -6.38 -1.13 -2.25
N SER A 2 -5.77 -2.14 -1.65
CA SER A 2 -4.57 -1.99 -0.80
C SER A 2 -3.48 -2.99 -1.20
N ASP A 3 -3.26 -3.13 -2.50
CA ASP A 3 -2.10 -3.85 -3.04
C ASP A 3 -0.80 -3.24 -2.49
N GLN A 4 0.21 -4.09 -2.30
CA GLN A 4 1.55 -3.66 -1.89
C GLN A 4 2.36 -3.18 -3.12
N SER A 5 3.38 -2.36 -2.89
CA SER A 5 4.35 -1.93 -3.91
C SER A 5 5.76 -2.39 -3.60
N LEU A 6 6.63 -2.36 -4.59
CA LEU A 6 8.05 -2.12 -4.38
C LEU A 6 8.37 -0.68 -4.81
N SER A 7 8.90 0.11 -3.89
CA SER A 7 9.39 1.46 -4.14
C SER A 7 10.90 1.56 -3.94
N VAL A 8 11.56 2.35 -4.79
CA VAL A 8 13.02 2.50 -4.83
C VAL A 8 13.40 3.93 -5.18
N LEU A 9 14.68 4.28 -5.00
CA LEU A 9 15.24 5.49 -5.62
C LEU A 9 15.34 5.31 -7.15
N LYS A 10 15.11 6.39 -7.91
CA LYS A 10 15.27 6.39 -9.37
C LYS A 10 16.69 6.10 -9.83
N THR A 11 17.68 6.29 -8.96
CA THR A 11 19.09 6.03 -9.23
C THR A 11 19.46 4.55 -9.14
N THR A 12 18.60 3.69 -8.59
CA THR A 12 18.85 2.25 -8.52
C THR A 12 18.57 1.57 -9.86
N LYS A 13 19.21 0.42 -10.07
CA LYS A 13 18.94 -0.49 -11.21
C LYS A 13 17.89 -1.56 -10.88
N ILE A 14 17.03 -1.31 -9.88
CA ILE A 14 15.98 -2.24 -9.45
C ILE A 14 14.70 -1.89 -10.21
N ASP A 15 14.31 -2.73 -11.15
CA ASP A 15 13.15 -2.51 -12.01
C ASP A 15 12.03 -3.53 -11.78
N LYS A 16 12.31 -4.60 -11.04
CA LYS A 16 11.37 -5.67 -10.69
C LYS A 16 11.76 -6.34 -9.38
N LEU A 17 10.87 -7.20 -8.88
CA LEU A 17 11.05 -7.89 -7.59
C LEU A 17 12.29 -8.78 -7.56
N GLU A 18 12.66 -9.40 -8.69
CA GLU A 18 13.81 -10.30 -8.78
C GLU A 18 15.15 -9.56 -8.61
N ASP A 19 15.17 -8.24 -8.82
CA ASP A 19 16.37 -7.41 -8.63
C ASP A 19 16.65 -7.13 -7.14
N LEU A 20 15.79 -7.61 -6.23
CA LEU A 20 16.02 -7.61 -4.78
C LEU A 20 17.03 -8.67 -4.31
N ALA A 21 17.56 -9.49 -5.22
CA ALA A 21 18.59 -10.46 -4.90
C ALA A 21 19.83 -9.79 -4.29
N GLY A 22 20.18 -10.19 -3.07
CA GLY A 22 21.29 -9.62 -2.31
C GLY A 22 21.01 -8.24 -1.72
N LYS A 23 19.76 -7.76 -1.74
CA LYS A 23 19.38 -6.41 -1.31
C LYS A 23 18.79 -6.37 0.09
N THR A 24 18.84 -5.19 0.70
CA THR A 24 18.13 -4.89 1.95
C THR A 24 16.78 -4.25 1.63
N VAL A 25 15.71 -4.86 2.12
CA VAL A 25 14.33 -4.38 1.89
C VAL A 25 13.75 -3.83 3.19
N GLY A 26 13.21 -2.62 3.15
CA GLY A 26 12.40 -2.06 4.22
C GLY A 26 10.95 -2.52 4.14
N VAL A 27 10.31 -2.75 5.28
CA VAL A 27 8.88 -3.03 5.41
C VAL A 27 8.30 -2.37 6.66
N ASP A 28 6.99 -2.13 6.68
CA ASP A 28 6.29 -1.76 7.91
C ASP A 28 6.12 -3.02 8.77
N THR A 29 6.55 -2.98 10.03
CA THR A 29 6.52 -4.14 10.92
C THR A 29 5.11 -4.73 11.04
N ALA A 30 4.99 -6.06 10.96
CA ALA A 30 3.72 -6.78 11.05
C ALA A 30 2.64 -6.39 10.01
N SER A 31 3.02 -5.72 8.92
CA SER A 31 2.14 -5.42 7.79
C SER A 31 2.05 -6.58 6.79
N THR A 32 1.09 -6.52 5.86
CA THR A 32 1.05 -7.45 4.72
C THR A 32 2.33 -7.38 3.87
N GLY A 33 2.97 -6.22 3.76
CA GLY A 33 4.27 -6.06 3.10
C GLY A 33 5.40 -6.83 3.80
N ASP A 34 5.42 -6.84 5.13
CA ASP A 34 6.37 -7.62 5.93
C ASP A 34 6.14 -9.12 5.75
N ILE A 35 4.89 -9.57 5.83
CA ILE A 35 4.51 -10.96 5.59
C ILE A 35 4.98 -11.39 4.18
N TYR A 36 4.63 -10.61 3.15
CA TYR A 36 5.03 -10.88 1.78
C TYR A 36 6.55 -10.98 1.61
N ALA A 37 7.30 -9.99 2.13
CA ALA A 37 8.75 -9.97 2.00
C ALA A 37 9.39 -11.16 2.73
N THR A 38 8.88 -11.51 3.92
CA THR A 38 9.36 -12.64 4.71
C THR A 38 9.13 -13.97 3.99
N GLU A 39 7.90 -14.22 3.51
CA GLU A 39 7.54 -15.45 2.79
C GLU A 39 8.30 -15.60 1.46
N ASN A 40 8.62 -14.48 0.81
CA ASN A 40 9.31 -14.48 -0.48
C ASN A 40 10.83 -14.29 -0.36
N THR A 41 11.40 -14.20 0.85
CA THR A 41 12.83 -13.93 1.05
C THR A 41 13.72 -14.94 0.32
N ALA A 42 13.43 -16.25 0.45
CA ALA A 42 14.23 -17.29 -0.21
C ALA A 42 14.10 -17.23 -1.74
N LYS A 43 12.89 -16.97 -2.25
CA LYS A 43 12.59 -16.89 -3.68
C LYS A 43 13.27 -15.69 -4.35
N LEU A 44 13.15 -14.51 -3.72
CA LEU A 44 13.70 -13.24 -4.20
C LEU A 44 15.16 -13.02 -3.78
N LYS A 45 15.72 -13.94 -2.97
CA LYS A 45 17.09 -13.88 -2.44
C LYS A 45 17.37 -12.57 -1.70
N ILE A 46 16.38 -12.06 -0.95
CA ILE A 46 16.52 -10.85 -0.13
C ILE A 46 17.60 -11.10 0.93
N ALA A 47 18.61 -10.23 1.02
CA ALA A 47 19.71 -10.40 1.96
C ALA A 47 19.29 -10.04 3.40
N LYS A 48 18.47 -9.00 3.55
CA LYS A 48 18.02 -8.52 4.85
C LYS A 48 16.66 -7.83 4.73
N ILE A 49 15.81 -8.04 5.73
CA ILE A 49 14.60 -7.24 5.95
C ILE A 49 14.84 -6.29 7.12
N SER A 50 14.64 -4.99 6.89
CA SER A 50 14.61 -3.95 7.91
C SER A 50 13.16 -3.58 8.21
N ARG A 51 12.74 -3.70 9.47
CA ARG A 51 11.36 -3.42 9.89
C ARG A 51 11.27 -2.03 10.52
N TYR A 52 10.24 -1.29 10.13
CA TYR A 52 10.01 0.09 10.56
C TYR A 52 8.63 0.25 11.19
N GLU A 53 8.51 1.19 12.13
CA GLU A 53 7.24 1.65 12.67
C GLU A 53 6.65 2.73 11.74
N GLY A 54 6.29 2.30 10.53
CA GLY A 54 5.61 3.12 9.53
C GLY A 54 6.49 3.71 8.42
N LEU A 55 5.80 4.34 7.47
CA LEU A 55 6.35 4.75 6.19
C LEU A 55 7.43 5.84 6.26
N ALA A 56 7.25 6.84 7.11
CA ALA A 56 8.16 7.99 7.18
C ALA A 56 9.63 7.58 7.49
N PRO A 57 9.92 6.81 8.57
CA PRO A 57 11.29 6.38 8.83
C PRO A 57 11.85 5.44 7.74
N ALA A 58 11.03 4.55 7.16
CA ALA A 58 11.47 3.68 6.08
C ALA A 58 11.90 4.48 4.83
N MET A 59 11.11 5.49 4.44
CA MET A 59 11.42 6.32 3.28
C MET A 59 12.64 7.23 3.47
N LEU A 60 12.93 7.65 4.71
CA LEU A 60 14.17 8.35 5.05
C LEU A 60 15.39 7.42 4.90
N ASP A 61 15.28 6.17 5.34
CA ASP A 61 16.33 5.16 5.16
C ASP A 61 16.55 4.82 3.69
N LEU A 62 15.48 4.77 2.91
CA LEU A 62 15.56 4.58 1.46
C LEU A 62 16.29 5.75 0.80
N ALA A 63 15.97 6.99 1.16
CA ALA A 63 16.69 8.18 0.66
C ALA A 63 18.17 8.19 1.06
N ALA A 64 18.49 7.70 2.26
CA ALA A 64 19.86 7.61 2.75
C ALA A 64 20.65 6.42 2.16
N GLY A 65 19.99 5.55 1.37
CA GLY A 65 20.60 4.33 0.85
C GLY A 65 20.90 3.27 1.91
N ARG A 66 20.24 3.35 3.09
CA ARG A 66 20.33 2.32 4.15
C ARG A 66 19.52 1.07 3.82
N ILE A 67 18.52 1.22 2.96
CA ILE A 67 17.77 0.13 2.33
C ILE A 67 17.72 0.37 0.81
N ASP A 68 17.60 -0.70 0.03
CA ASP A 68 17.61 -0.65 -1.43
C ASP A 68 16.19 -0.49 -2.03
N GLY A 69 15.19 -0.95 -1.30
CA GLY A 69 13.78 -0.85 -1.67
C GLY A 69 12.86 -0.96 -0.45
N TYR A 70 11.63 -0.49 -0.61
CA TYR A 70 10.62 -0.48 0.44
C TYR A 70 9.32 -1.08 -0.07
N ILE A 71 8.79 -2.07 0.67
CA ILE A 71 7.52 -2.73 0.38
C ILE A 71 6.46 -2.25 1.38
N SER A 72 5.43 -1.58 0.86
CA SER A 72 4.26 -1.09 1.60
C SER A 72 3.11 -0.75 0.63
N ASP A 73 1.95 -0.41 1.16
CA ASP A 73 0.72 -0.15 0.41
C ASP A 73 0.91 0.90 -0.69
N ILE A 74 0.52 0.55 -1.92
CA ILE A 74 0.65 1.44 -3.09
C ILE A 74 0.06 2.83 -2.85
N PRO A 75 -1.18 2.99 -2.35
CA PRO A 75 -1.77 4.33 -2.23
C PRO A 75 -1.00 5.21 -1.25
N ALA A 76 -0.49 4.66 -0.14
CA ALA A 76 0.29 5.40 0.84
C ALA A 76 1.63 5.86 0.24
N VAL A 77 2.32 4.95 -0.45
CA VAL A 77 3.59 5.23 -1.13
C VAL A 77 3.41 6.26 -2.25
N GLU A 78 2.44 6.07 -3.15
CA GLU A 78 2.16 6.99 -4.27
C GLU A 78 1.85 8.40 -3.77
N TYR A 79 1.04 8.51 -2.70
CA TYR A 79 0.77 9.80 -2.08
C TYR A 79 2.03 10.43 -1.48
N TYR A 80 2.87 9.64 -0.80
CA TYR A 80 4.10 10.14 -0.17
C TYR A 80 5.11 10.66 -1.20
N ILE A 81 5.24 9.98 -2.35
CA ILE A 81 6.26 10.31 -3.37
C ILE A 81 5.78 11.33 -4.41
N LYS A 82 4.51 11.74 -4.39
CA LYS A 82 3.90 12.60 -5.43
C LYS A 82 4.67 13.89 -5.72
N ASP A 83 5.37 14.42 -4.72
CA ASP A 83 6.17 15.65 -4.75
C ASP A 83 7.68 15.38 -4.56
N LYS A 84 8.10 14.12 -4.60
CA LYS A 84 9.49 13.67 -4.35
C LYS A 84 10.02 12.91 -5.55
N PRO A 85 10.54 13.62 -6.58
CA PRO A 85 10.89 13.03 -7.86
C PRO A 85 12.04 12.01 -7.80
N GLN A 86 12.75 11.90 -6.68
CA GLN A 86 13.83 10.94 -6.47
C GLN A 86 13.33 9.50 -6.28
N TYR A 87 12.06 9.27 -5.95
CA TYR A 87 11.50 7.94 -5.76
C TYR A 87 10.69 7.50 -6.98
N ARG A 88 10.47 6.18 -7.09
CA ARG A 88 9.53 5.56 -8.03
C ARG A 88 8.99 4.25 -7.46
N VAL A 89 7.79 3.88 -7.87
CA VAL A 89 7.24 2.53 -7.71
C VAL A 89 7.64 1.71 -8.93
N VAL A 90 8.15 0.50 -8.71
CA VAL A 90 8.68 -0.38 -9.78
C VAL A 90 7.93 -1.70 -9.89
N ALA A 91 7.21 -2.10 -8.86
CA ALA A 91 6.32 -3.25 -8.92
C ALA A 91 5.04 -2.98 -8.12
N ARG A 92 3.93 -3.51 -8.64
CA ARG A 92 2.71 -3.75 -7.88
C ARG A 92 2.68 -5.23 -7.48
N ILE A 93 2.40 -5.48 -6.21
CA ILE A 93 2.25 -6.81 -5.62
C ILE A 93 0.76 -6.97 -5.31
N PRO A 94 0.01 -7.73 -6.15
CA PRO A 94 -1.41 -7.92 -5.93
C PRO A 94 -1.66 -8.69 -4.63
N THR A 95 -2.49 -8.15 -3.75
CA THR A 95 -2.90 -8.84 -2.51
C THR A 95 -4.39 -9.18 -2.49
N ASN A 96 -5.17 -8.61 -3.43
CA ASN A 96 -6.64 -8.62 -3.40
C ASN A 96 -7.24 -8.01 -2.11
N GLU A 97 -6.44 -7.29 -1.34
CA GLU A 97 -6.88 -6.61 -0.13
C GLU A 97 -7.50 -5.25 -0.43
N ARG A 98 -8.29 -4.78 0.52
CA ARG A 98 -9.00 -3.51 0.45
C ARG A 98 -8.92 -2.81 1.79
N TYR A 99 -8.66 -1.50 1.76
CA TYR A 99 -8.87 -0.66 2.92
C TYR A 99 -10.31 -0.73 3.40
N SER A 100 -10.46 -0.86 4.72
CA SER A 100 -11.72 -1.01 5.41
C SER A 100 -11.66 -0.29 6.75
N PHE A 101 -12.82 0.08 7.29
CA PHE A 101 -12.91 0.53 8.68
C PHE A 101 -12.85 -0.68 9.60
N MET A 102 -11.98 -0.62 10.60
CA MET A 102 -11.88 -1.65 11.63
C MET A 102 -12.78 -1.29 12.81
N PHE A 103 -13.59 -2.25 13.26
CA PHE A 103 -14.48 -2.09 14.41
C PHE A 103 -14.27 -3.22 15.42
N ALA A 104 -14.66 -2.99 16.67
CA ALA A 104 -14.82 -4.08 17.64
C ALA A 104 -15.89 -5.06 17.13
N LYS A 105 -15.73 -6.36 17.42
CA LYS A 105 -16.64 -7.42 16.93
C LYS A 105 -18.11 -7.19 17.26
N ASN A 106 -18.40 -6.52 18.36
CA ASN A 106 -19.74 -6.22 18.87
C ASN A 106 -20.14 -4.75 18.68
N PHE A 107 -19.48 -4.03 17.77
CA PHE A 107 -19.84 -2.64 17.50
C PHE A 107 -21.19 -2.54 16.80
N ALA A 108 -22.19 -2.01 17.53
CA ALA A 108 -23.60 -2.01 17.10
C ALA A 108 -23.85 -1.24 15.80
N ASP A 109 -23.06 -0.20 15.52
CA ASP A 109 -23.28 0.69 14.37
C ASP A 109 -22.49 0.28 13.11
N ALA A 110 -21.81 -0.88 13.09
CA ALA A 110 -21.01 -1.30 11.95
C ALA A 110 -21.83 -1.34 10.64
N ALA A 111 -23.04 -1.89 10.68
CA ALA A 111 -23.95 -1.93 9.53
C ALA A 111 -24.35 -0.54 9.06
N LYS A 112 -24.72 0.34 10.00
CA LYS A 112 -25.11 1.73 9.71
C LYS A 112 -23.98 2.52 9.05
N ILE A 113 -22.73 2.34 9.49
CA ILE A 113 -21.57 2.97 8.85
C ILE A 113 -21.38 2.45 7.41
N ASN A 114 -21.58 1.14 7.18
CA ASN A 114 -21.48 0.59 5.84
C ASN A 114 -22.57 1.12 4.89
N ASP A 115 -23.79 1.32 5.39
CA ASP A 115 -24.88 1.92 4.61
C ASP A 115 -24.56 3.38 4.23
N ILE A 116 -24.02 4.16 5.17
CA ILE A 116 -23.56 5.53 4.90
C ILE A 116 -22.43 5.52 3.87
N LEU A 117 -21.43 4.63 4.01
CA LEU A 117 -20.35 4.51 3.03
C LEU A 117 -20.88 4.14 1.63
N THR A 118 -21.90 3.29 1.57
CA THR A 118 -22.59 2.94 0.32
C THR A 118 -23.28 4.14 -0.32
N ALA A 119 -24.00 4.95 0.47
CA ALA A 119 -24.62 6.18 0.00
C ALA A 119 -23.57 7.16 -0.55
N LEU A 120 -22.50 7.42 0.22
CA LEU A 120 -21.40 8.31 -0.19
C LEU A 120 -20.69 7.85 -1.47
N LYS A 121 -20.60 6.54 -1.71
CA LYS A 121 -20.09 6.00 -2.98
C LYS A 121 -21.04 6.30 -4.14
N LYS A 122 -22.34 6.02 -3.97
CA LYS A 122 -23.38 6.27 -4.99
C LYS A 122 -23.52 7.75 -5.34
N GLU A 123 -23.34 8.63 -4.36
CA GLU A 123 -23.35 10.09 -4.52
C GLU A 123 -22.07 10.64 -5.18
N GLY A 124 -21.05 9.79 -5.39
CA GLY A 124 -19.77 10.20 -5.97
C GLY A 124 -18.83 10.95 -5.00
N PHE A 125 -19.21 11.09 -3.72
CA PHE A 125 -18.40 11.77 -2.72
C PHE A 125 -17.03 11.09 -2.52
N ILE A 126 -17.01 9.76 -2.47
CA ILE A 126 -15.75 9.00 -2.32
C ILE A 126 -14.86 9.16 -3.56
N ALA A 127 -15.44 9.17 -4.76
CA ALA A 127 -14.70 9.41 -6.01
C ALA A 127 -14.09 10.82 -6.05
N ALA A 128 -14.86 11.84 -5.66
CA ALA A 128 -14.39 13.22 -5.56
C ALA A 128 -13.28 13.36 -4.51
N THR A 129 -13.41 12.67 -3.37
CA THR A 129 -12.38 12.64 -2.32
C THR A 129 -11.09 12.00 -2.84
N HIS A 130 -11.17 10.87 -3.55
CA HIS A 130 -10.01 10.26 -4.19
C HIS A 130 -9.32 11.23 -5.15
N LYS A 131 -10.08 11.86 -6.05
CA LYS A 131 -9.52 12.84 -7.00
C LYS A 131 -8.86 14.03 -6.31
N LYS A 132 -9.43 14.52 -5.21
CA LYS A 132 -8.84 15.61 -4.43
C LYS A 132 -7.45 15.26 -3.88
N TRP A 133 -7.27 14.04 -3.37
CA TRP A 133 -6.03 13.64 -2.70
C TRP A 133 -4.98 13.04 -3.65
N PHE A 134 -5.42 12.32 -4.68
CA PHE A 134 -4.55 11.59 -5.61
C PHE A 134 -4.47 12.22 -7.00
N GLY A 135 -5.24 13.28 -7.28
CA GLY A 135 -5.23 13.98 -8.57
C GLY A 135 -5.87 13.21 -9.73
N SER A 136 -6.34 11.99 -9.50
CA SER A 136 -6.89 11.09 -10.53
C SER A 136 -8.27 10.58 -10.15
N THR A 137 -9.09 10.33 -11.18
CA THR A 137 -10.34 9.60 -11.00
C THR A 137 -10.01 8.13 -10.66
N PRO A 138 -10.59 7.55 -9.60
CA PRO A 138 -10.37 6.14 -9.29
C PRO A 138 -10.95 5.25 -10.41
N PRO A 139 -10.35 4.08 -10.69
CA PRO A 139 -10.91 3.14 -11.65
C PRO A 139 -12.31 2.65 -11.22
N ASP A 140 -13.22 2.46 -12.18
CA ASP A 140 -14.58 1.96 -11.91
C ASP A 140 -14.59 0.56 -11.26
N SER A 141 -13.54 -0.23 -11.52
CA SER A 141 -13.34 -1.55 -10.92
C SER A 141 -12.80 -1.51 -9.48
N SER A 142 -12.33 -0.35 -9.00
CA SER A 142 -11.67 -0.23 -7.69
C SER A 142 -12.66 -0.28 -6.53
N SER A 143 -12.19 -0.71 -5.35
CA SER A 143 -12.98 -0.68 -4.12
C SER A 143 -13.39 0.74 -3.67
N THR A 144 -12.82 1.78 -4.27
CA THR A 144 -13.12 3.19 -3.98
C THR A 144 -14.54 3.54 -4.39
N VAL A 145 -15.00 3.06 -5.54
CA VAL A 145 -16.31 3.43 -6.12
C VAL A 145 -17.28 2.27 -6.18
N LYS A 146 -16.79 1.03 -6.24
CA LYS A 146 -17.63 -0.15 -6.21
C LYS A 146 -18.27 -0.33 -4.82
N VAL A 147 -19.59 -0.43 -4.79
CA VAL A 147 -20.34 -0.88 -3.60
C VAL A 147 -20.05 -2.36 -3.38
N MET A 148 -19.76 -2.73 -2.16
CA MET A 148 -19.44 -4.11 -1.78
C MET A 148 -20.24 -4.48 -0.55
N ASP A 149 -20.60 -5.76 -0.47
CA ASP A 149 -21.28 -6.30 0.69
C ASP A 149 -20.34 -6.32 1.90
N VAL A 150 -20.93 -6.19 3.09
CA VAL A 150 -20.20 -6.41 4.35
C VAL A 150 -19.71 -7.86 4.36
N PRO A 151 -18.40 -8.12 4.58
CA PRO A 151 -17.90 -9.47 4.74
C PRO A 151 -18.66 -10.19 5.84
N LYS A 152 -19.15 -11.39 5.56
CA LYS A 152 -19.70 -12.26 6.61
C LYS A 152 -18.52 -12.85 7.39
N LEU A 153 -18.60 -12.76 8.72
CA LEU A 153 -17.67 -13.42 9.64
C LEU A 153 -17.82 -14.94 9.57
#